data_AF-A0A2E3PEL1-F1
#
_entry.id   AF-A0A2E3PEL1-F1
#
_cell.length_a   1.000
_cell.length_b   1.000
_cell.length_c   1.000
_cell.angle_alpha   90.00
_cell.angle_beta   90.00
_cell.angle_gamma   90.00
#
_symmetry.space_group_name_H-M   'P 1'
#
loop_
_entity.id
_entity.type
_entity.pdbx_description
1 polymer ?
#
loop_
_entity_poly.entity_id
_entity_poly.type
_entity_poly.pdbx_seq_one_letter_code
_entity_poly.pdbx_strand_id
1 'polypeptide(L)'
;MSKNTVAGLASFRKIAMAACVAVAGFAAGSASADGEFLQFDLADGAKDGVVSITRGRVSVGATYSQYDGGSAANLALTWAIPLGQAGTVRIGPSFGQAFGDSGDDDPRFGGKVVFERWSPAPFGHLFLLGEYNTIDNNYFGLVQTGFGQSGFAAEVTVGGSDKYEAVTAGLTKRLGDSPVYLRAGYKFIAETGFVGLAINTF
;
A
#
# COMPACT_ATOMS: atom_id res chain seq x y z
N MET A 1 -4.56 -13.34 -40.87
CA MET A 1 -3.68 -14.18 -40.02
C MET A 1 -2.48 -13.34 -39.62
N SER A 2 -2.42 -12.85 -38.39
CA SER A 2 -1.16 -12.48 -37.73
C SER A 2 -1.26 -13.01 -36.31
N LYS A 3 -0.61 -14.15 -36.07
CA LYS A 3 -0.60 -14.85 -34.78
C LYS A 3 0.27 -14.14 -33.72
N ASN A 4 0.78 -12.93 -34.01
CA ASN A 4 1.79 -12.28 -33.19
C ASN A 4 1.24 -11.24 -32.19
N THR A 5 -0.02 -10.82 -32.30
CA THR A 5 -0.58 -9.76 -31.42
C THR A 5 -1.13 -10.31 -30.09
N VAL A 6 -1.50 -11.59 -30.04
CA VAL A 6 -2.12 -12.21 -28.84
C VAL A 6 -1.09 -12.69 -27.82
N ALA A 7 0.16 -12.95 -28.25
CA ALA A 7 1.23 -13.42 -27.37
C ALA A 7 1.80 -12.32 -26.44
N GLY A 8 1.77 -11.06 -26.86
CA GLY A 8 2.28 -9.92 -26.06
C GLY A 8 1.44 -9.67 -24.80
N LEU A 9 0.12 -9.55 -24.95
CA LEU A 9 -0.79 -9.25 -23.84
C LEU A 9 -0.80 -10.33 -22.74
N ALA A 10 -0.62 -11.60 -23.13
CA ALA A 10 -0.59 -12.72 -22.19
C ALA A 10 0.74 -12.83 -21.41
N SER A 11 1.83 -12.30 -21.96
CA SER A 11 3.15 -12.30 -21.31
C SER A 11 3.28 -11.16 -20.29
N PHE A 12 2.67 -9.99 -20.53
CA PHE A 12 2.73 -8.84 -19.62
C PHE A 12 1.86 -9.00 -18.36
N ARG A 13 0.70 -9.67 -18.48
CA ARG A 13 -0.12 -10.04 -17.31
C ARG A 13 0.62 -10.94 -16.31
N LYS A 14 1.57 -11.75 -16.79
CA LYS A 14 2.38 -12.63 -15.93
C LYS A 14 3.51 -11.87 -15.22
N ILE A 15 4.00 -10.76 -15.77
CA ILE A 15 5.07 -9.96 -15.17
C ILE A 15 4.52 -9.06 -14.07
N ALA A 16 3.33 -8.46 -14.27
CA ALA A 16 2.65 -7.69 -13.23
C ALA A 16 2.22 -8.56 -12.03
N MET A 17 1.88 -9.84 -12.28
CA MET A 17 1.53 -10.80 -11.22
C MET A 17 2.76 -11.45 -10.57
N ALA A 18 3.93 -11.39 -11.20
CA ALA A 18 5.19 -11.93 -10.67
C ALA A 18 5.90 -11.01 -9.68
N ALA A 19 5.52 -9.72 -9.61
CA ALA A 19 6.05 -8.80 -8.59
C ALA A 19 5.63 -9.17 -7.16
N CYS A 20 4.64 -10.07 -6.99
CA CYS A 20 4.19 -10.55 -5.68
C CYS A 20 5.04 -11.71 -5.09
N VAL A 21 6.02 -12.26 -5.83
CA VAL A 21 6.79 -13.41 -5.33
C VAL A 21 8.26 -13.24 -5.64
N ALA A 22 8.99 -12.55 -4.75
CA ALA A 22 10.34 -12.91 -4.31
C ALA A 22 11.03 -11.75 -3.57
N VAL A 23 10.79 -11.62 -2.26
CA VAL A 23 11.80 -11.06 -1.34
C VAL A 23 11.76 -11.86 -0.04
N ALA A 24 12.23 -13.11 -0.10
CA ALA A 24 12.59 -13.87 1.09
C ALA A 24 14.10 -13.92 1.17
N GLY A 25 14.69 -13.18 2.12
CA GLY A 25 16.09 -13.35 2.50
C GLY A 25 16.85 -12.07 2.77
N PHE A 26 16.57 -11.42 3.91
CA PHE A 26 17.58 -10.60 4.58
C PHE A 26 17.58 -10.93 6.07
N ALA A 27 18.78 -11.21 6.58
CA ALA A 27 19.05 -11.74 7.91
C ALA A 27 18.52 -10.84 9.02
N ALA A 28 17.92 -11.47 10.04
CA ALA A 28 17.36 -10.82 11.22
C ALA A 28 18.45 -10.11 12.02
N GLY A 29 18.39 -8.78 12.09
CA GLY A 29 19.18 -7.95 12.99
C GLY A 29 18.35 -7.59 14.23
N SER A 30 18.99 -7.56 15.39
CA SER A 30 18.41 -7.37 16.72
C SER A 30 17.38 -6.24 16.82
N ALA A 31 16.20 -6.55 17.38
CA ALA A 31 15.17 -5.61 17.86
C ALA A 31 14.89 -4.41 16.93
N SER A 32 14.84 -4.66 15.63
CA SER A 32 14.30 -3.71 14.67
C SER A 32 12.85 -4.06 14.37
N ALA A 33 12.04 -3.06 13.99
CA ALA A 33 10.66 -3.26 13.55
C ALA A 33 10.64 -3.92 12.16
N ASP A 34 11.23 -5.12 12.10
CA ASP A 34 11.19 -5.99 10.95
C ASP A 34 9.76 -6.50 10.82
N GLY A 35 9.19 -6.32 9.65
CA GLY A 35 7.79 -6.67 9.45
C GLY A 35 7.43 -6.65 7.98
N GLU A 36 6.30 -7.27 7.71
CA GLU A 36 5.72 -7.39 6.39
C GLU A 36 4.25 -6.97 6.48
N PHE A 37 3.86 -6.14 5.53
CA PHE A 37 2.48 -5.79 5.28
C PHE A 37 2.15 -6.15 3.85
N LEU A 38 1.09 -6.94 3.68
CA LEU A 38 0.51 -7.23 2.37
C LEU A 38 -0.98 -6.91 2.46
N GLN A 39 -1.53 -6.28 1.44
CA GLN A 39 -2.95 -5.97 1.34
C GLN A 39 -3.41 -6.20 -0.09
N PHE A 40 -4.61 -6.74 -0.22
CA PHE A 40 -5.31 -6.87 -1.48
C PHE A 40 -6.79 -6.56 -1.29
N ASP A 41 -7.28 -5.57 -2.03
CA ASP A 41 -8.68 -5.14 -2.01
C ASP A 41 -9.31 -5.27 -3.39
N LEU A 42 -10.56 -5.71 -3.41
CA LEU A 42 -11.42 -5.84 -4.59
C LEU A 42 -12.62 -4.93 -4.43
N ALA A 43 -12.87 -4.12 -5.45
CA ALA A 43 -14.07 -3.32 -5.61
C ALA A 43 -14.66 -3.55 -7.02
N ASP A 44 -15.85 -3.03 -7.27
CA ASP A 44 -16.38 -3.03 -8.63
C ASP A 44 -15.49 -2.18 -9.55
N GLY A 45 -15.06 -2.73 -10.69
CA GLY A 45 -14.13 -2.08 -11.62
C GLY A 45 -12.69 -1.83 -11.12
N ALA A 46 -12.38 -2.07 -9.85
CA ALA A 46 -11.09 -1.67 -9.26
C ALA A 46 -10.44 -2.74 -8.38
N LYS A 47 -9.11 -2.75 -8.35
CA LYS A 47 -8.30 -3.66 -7.52
C LYS A 47 -7.07 -2.94 -7.00
N ASP A 48 -6.77 -3.11 -5.73
CA ASP A 48 -5.60 -2.50 -5.11
C ASP A 48 -4.75 -3.57 -4.42
N GLY A 49 -3.43 -3.43 -4.55
CA GLY A 49 -2.43 -4.25 -3.90
C GLY A 49 -1.38 -3.35 -3.25
N VAL A 50 -1.03 -3.65 -1.99
CA VAL A 50 0.04 -2.97 -1.27
C VAL A 50 0.95 -4.01 -0.66
N VAL A 51 2.26 -3.81 -0.80
CA VAL A 51 3.30 -4.59 -0.13
C VAL A 51 4.25 -3.62 0.55
N SER A 52 4.64 -3.90 1.77
CA SER A 52 5.70 -3.20 2.49
C SER A 52 6.51 -4.19 3.30
N ILE A 53 7.82 -4.17 3.14
CA ILE A 53 8.76 -5.03 3.84
C ILE A 53 9.77 -4.11 4.51
N THR A 54 9.85 -4.15 5.83
CA THR A 54 10.87 -3.42 6.59
C THR A 54 11.86 -4.40 7.17
N ARG A 55 13.15 -4.09 7.03
CA ARG A 55 14.27 -4.74 7.69
C ARG A 55 15.23 -3.68 8.21
N GLY A 56 15.42 -3.61 9.52
CA GLY A 56 16.27 -2.58 10.08
C GLY A 56 15.67 -1.18 9.88
N ARG A 57 16.52 -0.30 9.33
CA ARG A 57 16.11 1.05 8.91
C ARG A 57 15.60 1.10 7.48
N VAL A 58 15.61 0.00 6.74
CA VAL A 58 15.31 0.00 5.31
C VAL A 58 13.93 -0.60 5.08
N SER A 59 13.13 0.07 4.25
CA SER A 59 11.82 -0.44 3.83
C SER A 59 11.71 -0.43 2.31
N VAL A 60 11.25 -1.55 1.75
CA VAL A 60 10.83 -1.65 0.35
C VAL A 60 9.32 -1.71 0.32
N GLY A 61 8.69 -0.80 -0.42
CA GLY A 61 7.25 -0.75 -0.56
C GLY A 61 6.83 -0.75 -2.02
N ALA A 62 5.76 -1.46 -2.35
CA ALA A 62 5.16 -1.45 -3.67
C ALA A 62 3.65 -1.28 -3.58
N THR A 63 3.07 -0.55 -4.52
CA THR A 63 1.62 -0.44 -4.68
C THR A 63 1.25 -0.74 -6.13
N TYR A 64 0.09 -1.35 -6.30
CA TYR A 64 -0.54 -1.55 -7.60
C TYR A 64 -2.02 -1.21 -7.47
N SER A 65 -2.51 -0.40 -8.39
CA SER A 65 -3.92 -0.04 -8.47
C SER A 65 -4.40 -0.21 -9.90
N GLN A 66 -5.49 -0.95 -10.06
CA GLN A 66 -6.22 -1.07 -11.31
C GLN A 66 -7.57 -0.38 -11.18
N TYR A 67 -7.96 0.35 -12.21
CA TYR A 67 -9.23 1.07 -12.31
C TYR A 67 -9.72 1.06 -13.77
N ASP A 68 -10.90 1.62 -14.02
CA ASP A 68 -11.46 1.69 -15.36
C ASP A 68 -10.55 2.53 -16.27
N GLY A 69 -10.06 1.91 -17.35
CA GLY A 69 -9.20 2.57 -18.32
C GLY A 69 -7.70 2.56 -18.02
N GLY A 70 -7.24 1.91 -16.94
CA GLY A 70 -5.80 1.78 -16.70
C GLY A 70 -5.39 1.09 -15.40
N SER A 71 -4.08 1.08 -15.19
CA SER A 71 -3.48 0.71 -13.92
C SER A 71 -2.22 1.52 -13.64
N ALA A 72 -1.82 1.57 -12.39
CA ALA A 72 -0.59 2.22 -11.96
C ALA A 72 0.15 1.33 -10.97
N ALA A 73 1.47 1.31 -11.06
CA ALA A 73 2.35 0.66 -10.12
C ALA A 73 3.36 1.67 -9.57
N ASN A 74 3.67 1.56 -8.27
CA ASN A 74 4.74 2.30 -7.62
C ASN A 74 5.65 1.35 -6.84
N LEU A 75 6.94 1.64 -6.83
CA LEU A 75 7.95 0.98 -6.01
C LEU A 75 8.76 2.07 -5.28
N ALA A 76 9.08 1.86 -4.01
CA ALA A 76 9.91 2.76 -3.24
C ALA A 76 10.90 1.99 -2.37
N LEU A 77 12.10 2.54 -2.23
CA LEU A 77 13.10 2.13 -1.25
C LEU A 77 13.30 3.30 -0.29
N THR A 78 13.09 3.09 1.00
CA THR A 78 13.12 4.19 1.98
C THR A 78 13.96 3.85 3.21
N TRP A 79 14.54 4.88 3.81
CA TRP A 79 15.33 4.80 5.05
C TRP A 79 14.61 5.50 6.20
N ALA A 80 14.54 4.83 7.34
CA ALA A 80 13.91 5.30 8.57
C ALA A 80 14.82 6.23 9.40
N ILE A 81 14.23 7.36 9.75
CA ILE A 81 14.73 8.40 10.65
C ILE A 81 13.76 8.45 11.85
N PRO A 82 14.09 7.77 12.96
CA PRO A 82 13.29 7.79 14.17
C PRO A 82 13.29 9.20 14.78
N LEU A 83 12.11 9.71 15.13
CA LEU A 83 11.92 11.01 15.78
C LEU A 83 11.56 10.86 17.27
N GLY A 84 11.98 9.75 17.90
CA GLY A 84 11.60 9.40 19.26
C GLY A 84 10.08 9.15 19.37
N GLN A 85 9.43 9.82 20.32
CA GLN A 85 7.99 9.63 20.58
C GLN A 85 7.08 10.26 19.51
N ALA A 86 7.63 11.13 18.66
CA ALA A 86 6.86 11.77 17.60
C ALA A 86 6.50 10.80 16.46
N GLY A 87 7.24 9.69 16.29
CA GLY A 87 7.04 8.73 15.22
C GLY A 87 8.32 8.48 14.41
N THR A 88 8.14 7.98 13.19
CA THR A 88 9.23 7.68 12.26
C THR A 88 8.97 8.40 10.95
N VAL A 89 9.98 9.11 10.43
CA VAL A 89 9.99 9.58 9.05
C VAL A 89 10.80 8.61 8.22
N ARG A 90 10.30 8.20 7.06
CA ARG A 90 11.07 7.50 6.04
C ARG A 90 11.22 8.35 4.80
N ILE A 91 12.41 8.34 4.20
CA ILE A 91 12.68 9.05 2.94
C ILE A 91 13.43 8.13 1.98
N GLY A 92 13.22 8.29 0.68
CA GLY A 92 14.05 7.64 -0.31
C GLY A 92 13.51 7.72 -1.73
N PRO A 93 14.19 7.09 -2.70
CA PRO A 93 13.77 7.09 -4.08
C PRO A 93 12.47 6.29 -4.31
N SER A 94 11.71 6.72 -5.31
CA SER A 94 10.54 6.04 -5.83
C SER A 94 10.62 5.88 -7.35
N PHE A 95 9.93 4.87 -7.84
CA PHE A 95 9.74 4.56 -9.24
C PHE A 95 8.25 4.31 -9.49
N GLY A 96 7.69 4.84 -10.56
CA GLY A 96 6.27 4.68 -10.88
C GLY A 96 6.03 4.52 -12.36
N GLN A 97 5.02 3.74 -12.71
CA GLN A 97 4.59 3.55 -14.08
C GLN A 97 3.06 3.44 -14.14
N ALA A 98 2.47 4.13 -15.09
CA ALA A 98 1.07 3.98 -15.45
C ALA A 98 0.97 3.12 -16.71
N PHE A 99 -0.15 2.43 -16.88
CA PHE A 99 -0.44 1.57 -18.01
C PHE A 99 -1.87 1.82 -18.48
N GLY A 100 -2.07 1.92 -19.80
CA GLY A 100 -3.41 2.01 -20.41
C GLY A 100 -3.75 3.41 -20.93
N ASP A 101 -5.03 3.60 -21.27
CA ASP A 101 -5.50 4.67 -22.16
C ASP A 101 -5.36 6.09 -21.59
N SER A 102 -4.95 6.22 -20.33
CA SER A 102 -4.85 7.48 -19.58
C SER A 102 -3.43 7.84 -19.12
N GLY A 103 -2.42 7.00 -19.42
CA GLY A 103 -1.06 7.13 -18.91
C GLY A 103 -0.04 7.63 -19.93
N ASP A 104 0.94 8.42 -19.46
CA ASP A 104 2.27 8.36 -20.05
C ASP A 104 2.83 6.98 -19.70
N ASP A 105 3.01 6.12 -20.70
CA ASP A 105 3.55 4.76 -20.54
C ASP A 105 5.02 4.76 -20.07
N ASP A 106 5.63 5.94 -20.01
CA ASP A 106 7.03 6.12 -19.63
C ASP A 106 7.25 5.93 -18.12
N PRO A 107 8.30 5.20 -17.75
CA PRO A 107 8.68 5.03 -16.35
C PRO A 107 9.15 6.36 -15.75
N ARG A 108 8.77 6.62 -14.50
CA ARG A 108 9.07 7.87 -13.78
C ARG A 108 9.83 7.59 -12.50
N PHE A 109 10.80 8.45 -12.20
CA PHE A 109 11.59 8.42 -10.99
C PHE A 109 11.27 9.63 -10.12
N GLY A 110 11.24 9.43 -8.81
CA GLY A 110 10.94 10.49 -7.86
C GLY A 110 11.52 10.23 -6.47
N GLY A 111 11.12 11.07 -5.53
CA GLY A 111 11.36 10.90 -4.11
C GLY A 111 10.06 10.63 -3.38
N LYS A 112 10.13 9.83 -2.32
CA LYS A 112 9.02 9.56 -1.40
C LYS A 112 9.42 9.94 0.02
N VAL A 113 8.51 10.58 0.74
CA VAL A 113 8.55 10.76 2.18
C VAL A 113 7.32 10.10 2.80
N VAL A 114 7.53 9.42 3.92
CA VAL A 114 6.50 8.79 4.72
C VAL A 114 6.68 9.22 6.16
N PHE A 115 5.61 9.56 6.84
CA PHE A 115 5.56 9.67 8.28
C PHE A 115 4.62 8.60 8.82
N GLU A 116 5.04 7.90 9.86
CA GLU A 116 4.18 6.97 10.58
C GLU A 116 4.32 7.15 12.09
N ARG A 117 3.22 6.88 12.79
CA ARG A 117 3.19 6.87 14.25
C ARG A 117 2.15 5.90 14.77
N TRP A 118 2.60 4.90 15.50
CA TRP A 118 1.74 4.09 16.36
C TRP A 118 1.73 4.69 17.77
N SER A 119 0.57 4.69 18.43
CA SER A 119 0.45 5.14 19.82
C SER A 119 -0.61 4.32 20.56
N PRO A 120 -0.34 3.88 21.79
CA PRO A 120 -1.36 3.22 22.61
C PRO A 120 -2.42 4.24 23.03
N ALA A 121 -3.67 3.78 23.16
CA ALA A 121 -4.79 4.60 23.61
C ALA A 121 -5.65 3.81 24.61
N PRO A 122 -6.43 4.46 25.50
CA PRO A 122 -7.29 3.75 26.45
C PRO A 122 -8.31 2.80 25.78
N PHE A 123 -8.69 3.08 24.53
CA PHE A 123 -9.60 2.25 23.74
C PHE A 123 -8.89 1.19 22.88
N GLY A 124 -7.55 1.14 22.90
CA GLY A 124 -6.74 0.23 22.08
C GLY A 124 -5.50 0.92 21.54
N HIS A 125 -5.51 1.34 20.27
CA HIS A 125 -4.39 2.05 19.65
C HIS A 125 -4.83 3.02 18.58
N LEU A 126 -3.94 3.96 18.26
CA LEU A 126 -4.03 4.87 17.12
C LEU A 126 -2.81 4.64 16.22
N PHE A 127 -3.04 4.51 14.93
CA PHE A 127 -2.01 4.49 13.91
C PHE A 127 -2.26 5.63 12.92
N LEU A 128 -1.24 6.45 12.73
CA LEU A 128 -1.23 7.55 11.78
C LEU A 128 -0.18 7.26 10.72
N LEU A 129 -0.54 7.48 9.46
CA LEU A 129 0.40 7.40 8.35
C LEU A 129 0.12 8.52 7.35
N GLY A 130 1.16 9.16 6.88
CA GLY A 130 1.11 10.18 5.83
C GLY A 130 2.23 9.96 4.83
N GLU A 131 1.94 10.06 3.55
CA GLU A 131 2.91 9.87 2.47
C GLU A 131 2.80 11.00 1.47
N TYR A 132 3.94 11.36 0.89
CA TYR A 132 4.02 12.21 -0.28
C TYR A 132 5.09 11.65 -1.22
N ASN A 133 4.77 11.63 -2.51
CA ASN A 133 5.62 11.16 -3.58
C ASN A 133 5.67 12.22 -4.67
N THR A 134 6.86 12.57 -5.13
CA THR A 134 7.03 13.62 -6.15
C THR A 134 6.50 13.19 -7.52
N ILE A 135 6.28 11.89 -7.74
CA ILE A 135 5.62 11.38 -8.96
C ILE A 135 4.13 11.75 -8.88
N ASP A 136 3.66 12.58 -9.83
CA ASP A 136 2.29 13.11 -9.91
C ASP A 136 1.80 13.89 -8.68
N ASN A 137 2.73 14.38 -7.85
CA ASN A 137 2.41 14.97 -6.55
C ASN A 137 1.49 14.07 -5.70
N ASN A 138 1.69 12.75 -5.80
CA ASN A 138 0.84 11.77 -5.14
C ASN A 138 0.97 11.85 -3.62
N TYR A 139 -0.16 11.87 -2.92
CA TYR A 139 -0.23 11.87 -1.46
C TYR A 139 -1.17 10.77 -0.96
N PHE A 140 -0.88 10.27 0.24
CA PHE A 140 -1.74 9.33 0.96
C PHE A 140 -1.76 9.68 2.45
N GLY A 141 -2.90 9.53 3.10
CA GLY A 141 -3.07 9.73 4.53
C GLY A 141 -3.96 8.64 5.10
N LEU A 142 -3.63 8.16 6.28
CA LEU A 142 -4.39 7.14 6.99
C LEU A 142 -4.47 7.48 8.48
N VAL A 143 -5.68 7.33 9.01
CA VAL A 143 -5.95 7.30 10.44
C VAL A 143 -6.65 5.98 10.73
N GLN A 144 -6.04 5.13 11.54
CA GLN A 144 -6.61 3.86 11.96
C GLN A 144 -6.68 3.78 13.49
N THR A 145 -7.80 3.30 14.00
CA THR A 145 -8.00 3.00 15.41
C THR A 145 -8.31 1.53 15.61
N GLY A 146 -7.63 0.87 16.54
CA GLY A 146 -7.95 -0.48 16.97
C GLY A 146 -8.68 -0.50 18.30
N PHE A 147 -9.61 -1.44 18.44
CA PHE A 147 -10.51 -1.53 19.60
C PHE A 147 -10.07 -2.64 20.56
N GLY A 148 -9.18 -2.29 21.50
CA GLY A 148 -8.65 -3.17 22.54
C GLY A 148 -8.11 -4.49 21.97
N GLN A 149 -8.49 -5.61 22.60
CA GLN A 149 -8.09 -6.95 22.20
C GLN A 149 -9.09 -7.64 21.25
N SER A 150 -10.08 -6.91 20.75
CA SER A 150 -11.15 -7.48 19.92
C SER A 150 -10.68 -7.93 18.53
N GLY A 151 -9.50 -7.47 18.09
CA GLY A 151 -9.00 -7.66 16.73
C GLY A 151 -9.75 -6.82 15.69
N PHE A 152 -10.69 -5.96 16.08
CA PHE A 152 -11.31 -4.99 15.17
C PHE A 152 -10.52 -3.69 15.12
N ALA A 153 -10.46 -3.10 13.92
CA ALA A 153 -10.03 -1.73 13.72
C ALA A 153 -10.91 -1.02 12.69
N ALA A 154 -10.93 0.30 12.77
CA ALA A 154 -11.55 1.17 11.78
C ALA A 154 -10.49 2.09 11.20
N GLU A 155 -10.57 2.35 9.90
CA GLU A 155 -9.64 3.22 9.19
C GLU A 155 -10.39 4.24 8.33
N VAL A 156 -9.81 5.42 8.21
CA VAL A 156 -10.15 6.39 7.18
C VAL A 156 -8.88 6.73 6.43
N THR A 157 -8.96 6.71 5.11
CA THR A 157 -7.84 7.06 4.24
C THR A 157 -8.25 8.16 3.28
N VAL A 158 -7.30 9.03 2.98
CA VAL A 158 -7.35 9.99 1.89
C VAL A 158 -6.18 9.72 0.96
N GLY A 159 -6.37 9.84 -0.33
CA GLY A 159 -5.29 9.66 -1.29
C GLY A 159 -5.59 10.43 -2.56
N GLY A 160 -4.55 10.96 -3.19
CA GLY A 160 -4.74 11.74 -4.41
C GLY A 160 -3.45 12.03 -5.13
N SER A 161 -3.58 12.66 -6.28
CA SER A 161 -2.51 13.14 -7.15
C SER A 161 -3.08 14.28 -8.02
N ASP A 162 -2.27 14.78 -8.95
CA ASP A 162 -2.75 15.76 -9.94
C ASP A 162 -3.92 15.24 -10.81
N LYS A 163 -4.18 13.92 -10.82
CA LYS A 163 -5.16 13.27 -11.70
C LYS A 163 -6.21 12.43 -10.96
N TYR A 164 -6.13 12.33 -9.63
CA TYR A 164 -6.92 11.37 -8.85
C TYR A 164 -7.20 11.90 -7.44
N GLU A 165 -8.37 11.55 -6.91
CA GLU A 165 -8.72 11.79 -5.52
C GLU A 165 -9.58 10.62 -5.00
N ALA A 166 -9.35 10.23 -3.76
CA ALA A 166 -10.11 9.21 -3.07
C ALA A 166 -10.19 9.49 -1.58
N VAL A 167 -11.37 9.17 -1.05
CA VAL A 167 -11.65 9.08 0.38
C VAL A 167 -12.25 7.70 0.61
N THR A 168 -11.71 6.96 1.57
CA THR A 168 -12.16 5.60 1.88
C THR A 168 -12.34 5.45 3.38
N ALA A 169 -13.39 4.75 3.80
CA ALA A 169 -13.53 4.26 5.17
C ALA A 169 -13.60 2.74 5.15
N GLY A 170 -12.91 2.12 6.10
CA GLY A 170 -12.79 0.67 6.20
C GLY A 170 -12.94 0.17 7.62
N LEU A 171 -13.35 -1.09 7.72
CA LEU A 171 -13.28 -1.89 8.93
C LEU A 171 -12.38 -3.10 8.65
N THR A 172 -11.56 -3.44 9.63
CA THR A 172 -10.71 -4.64 9.56
C THR A 172 -10.97 -5.54 10.76
N LYS A 173 -10.82 -6.85 10.55
CA LYS A 173 -10.98 -7.87 11.58
C LYS A 173 -9.86 -8.91 11.50
N ARG A 174 -9.04 -8.99 12.55
CA ARG A 174 -8.04 -10.04 12.72
C ARG A 174 -8.71 -11.41 12.84
N LEU A 175 -8.15 -12.39 12.14
CA LEU A 175 -8.58 -13.78 12.18
C LEU A 175 -7.82 -14.55 13.28
N GLY A 176 -8.48 -14.73 14.42
CA GLY A 176 -7.88 -15.37 15.59
C GLY A 176 -6.61 -14.65 16.05
N ASP A 177 -5.55 -15.44 16.28
CA ASP A 177 -4.22 -14.96 16.65
C ASP A 177 -3.25 -14.91 15.44
N SER A 178 -3.78 -14.97 14.22
CA SER A 178 -2.97 -14.89 13.00
C SER A 178 -2.66 -13.43 12.61
N PRO A 179 -1.64 -13.19 11.77
CA PRO A 179 -1.38 -11.87 11.19
C PRO A 179 -2.39 -11.49 10.09
N VAL A 180 -3.43 -12.29 9.86
CA VAL A 180 -4.37 -12.12 8.75
C VAL A 180 -5.58 -11.30 9.20
N TYR A 181 -5.98 -10.35 8.37
CA TYR A 181 -7.11 -9.44 8.58
C TYR A 181 -8.07 -9.54 7.41
N LEU A 182 -9.36 -9.70 7.71
CA LEU A 182 -10.43 -9.40 6.76
C LEU A 182 -10.65 -7.90 6.70
N ARG A 183 -10.99 -7.39 5.53
CA ARG A 183 -11.28 -5.97 5.30
C ARG A 183 -12.56 -5.81 4.52
N ALA A 184 -13.31 -4.77 4.86
CA ALA A 184 -14.41 -4.30 4.05
C ALA A 184 -14.59 -2.80 4.27
N GLY A 185 -15.09 -2.10 3.27
CA GLY A 185 -15.30 -0.67 3.39
C GLY A 185 -15.95 -0.06 2.17
N TYR A 186 -15.86 1.27 2.10
CA TYR A 186 -16.50 2.06 1.07
C TYR A 186 -15.57 3.17 0.60
N LYS A 187 -15.43 3.27 -0.73
CA LYS A 187 -14.73 4.35 -1.42
C LYS A 187 -15.75 5.42 -1.76
N PHE A 188 -15.69 6.57 -1.10
CA PHE A 188 -16.73 7.59 -1.19
C PHE A 188 -16.75 8.30 -2.54
N ILE A 189 -15.59 8.59 -3.13
CA ILE A 189 -15.52 9.30 -4.43
C ILE A 189 -15.87 8.37 -5.60
N ALA A 190 -15.44 7.11 -5.54
CA ALA A 190 -15.77 6.10 -6.55
C ALA A 190 -17.14 5.43 -6.30
N GLU A 191 -17.85 5.83 -5.24
CA GLU A 191 -19.16 5.32 -4.83
C GLU A 191 -19.29 3.78 -4.85
N THR A 192 -18.24 3.09 -4.40
CA THR A 192 -18.17 1.63 -4.49
C THR A 192 -17.70 0.99 -3.19
N GLY A 193 -18.29 -0.16 -2.87
CA GLY A 193 -17.86 -1.01 -1.76
C GLY A 193 -16.63 -1.82 -2.13
N PHE A 194 -15.80 -2.15 -1.14
CA PHE A 194 -14.69 -3.07 -1.32
C PHE A 194 -14.67 -4.15 -0.25
N VAL A 195 -14.07 -5.28 -0.60
CA VAL A 195 -13.69 -6.36 0.33
C VAL A 195 -12.24 -6.74 0.07
N GLY A 196 -11.54 -7.16 1.12
CA GLY A 196 -10.13 -7.45 0.99
C GLY A 196 -9.55 -8.26 2.13
N LEU A 197 -8.25 -8.50 1.98
CA LEU A 197 -7.43 -9.22 2.92
C LEU A 197 -6.16 -8.44 3.17
N ALA A 198 -5.65 -8.50 4.40
CA ALA A 198 -4.31 -8.06 4.70
C ALA A 198 -3.56 -9.07 5.57
N ILE A 199 -2.24 -9.09 5.44
CA ILE A 199 -1.30 -9.76 6.33
C ILE A 199 -0.45 -8.66 6.95
N ASN A 200 -0.39 -8.61 8.26
CA ASN A 200 0.40 -7.62 8.99
C ASN A 200 1.19 -8.30 10.12
N THR A 201 2.52 -8.26 10.03
CA THR A 201 3.42 -8.84 11.04
C THR A 201 4.19 -7.79 11.85
N PHE A 202 3.86 -6.51 11.70
CA PHE A 202 4.45 -5.41 12.48
C PHE A 202 3.96 -5.40 13.93
#